data_AF-A0A948F420-F1
#
_entry.id   AF-A0A948F420-F1
#
_cell.length_a   1.000
_cell.length_b   1.000
_cell.length_c   1.000
_cell.angle_alpha   90.00
_cell.angle_beta   90.00
_cell.angle_gamma   90.00
#
_symmetry.space_group_name_H-M   'P 1'
#
loop_
_entity.id
_entity.type
_entity.pdbx_description
1 polymer ?
#
loop_
_entity_poly.entity_id
_entity_poly.type
_entity_poly.pdbx_seq_one_letter_code
_entity_poly.pdbx_strand_id
1 'polypeptide(L)'
;MKREIKIFGKTVMLNMRNDGDFAIANELFLDHQYKFCDKAIKDAKDCVIDIGGHLGFFSMYASLLNSDVPIYTFEPHVGNYEIL
;
A
#
# COMPACT_ATOMS: atom_id res chain seq x y z
N MET A 1 -3.42 4.28 16.21
CA MET A 1 -2.49 3.33 16.83
C MET A 1 -1.30 3.10 15.91
N LYS A 2 -0.07 3.23 16.42
CA LYS A 2 1.15 2.96 15.64
C LYS A 2 1.45 1.46 15.66
N ARG A 3 1.74 0.90 14.49
CA ARG A 3 2.16 -0.50 14.31
C ARG A 3 3.39 -0.57 13.42
N GLU A 4 4.29 -1.47 13.75
CA GLU A 4 5.46 -1.80 12.93
C GLU A 4 5.13 -3.04 12.09
N ILE A 5 5.34 -2.96 10.78
CA ILE A 5 5.14 -4.08 9.85
C ILE A 5 6.39 -4.23 8.98
N LYS A 6 6.79 -5.48 8.71
CA LYS A 6 7.89 -5.78 7.78
C LYS A 6 7.32 -6.13 6.41
N ILE A 7 7.72 -5.38 5.39
CA ILE A 7 7.27 -5.52 4.01
C ILE A 7 8.51 -5.59 3.13
N PHE A 8 8.69 -6.68 2.36
CA PHE A 8 9.86 -6.88 1.49
C PHE A 8 11.22 -6.69 2.19
N GLY A 9 11.32 -7.09 3.46
CA GLY A 9 12.53 -6.93 4.26
C GLY A 9 12.78 -5.49 4.77
N LYS A 10 11.90 -4.55 4.46
CA LYS A 10 11.91 -3.18 5.00
C LYS A 10 10.90 -3.07 6.15
N THR A 11 11.28 -2.34 7.19
CA THR A 11 10.38 -2.03 8.30
C THR A 11 9.63 -0.74 8.00
N VAL A 12 8.30 -0.77 8.10
CA VAL A 12 7.44 0.41 7.90
C VAL A 12 6.56 0.63 9.13
N MET A 13 6.46 1.90 9.53
CA MET A 13 5.61 2.35 10.62
C MET A 13 4.27 2.84 10.07
N LEU A 14 3.18 2.18 10.43
CA LEU A 14 1.83 2.53 9.98
C LEU A 14 1.01 3.11 11.13
N ASN A 15 0.28 4.19 10.85
CA ASN A 15 -0.80 4.69 11.70
C ASN A 15 -2.11 4.02 11.27
N MET A 16 -2.77 3.34 12.21
CA MET A 16 -4.01 2.61 11.96
C MET A 16 -5.10 3.08 12.92
N ARG A 17 -6.37 3.08 12.51
CA ARG A 17 -7.48 3.51 13.38
C ARG A 17 -7.93 2.39 14.30
N ASN A 18 -8.01 1.19 13.77
CA ASN A 18 -8.57 0.01 14.42
C ASN A 18 -7.91 -1.27 13.91
N ASP A 19 -8.33 -2.41 14.46
CA ASP A 19 -7.82 -3.72 14.06
C ASP A 19 -8.27 -4.14 12.65
N GLY A 20 -9.32 -3.53 12.09
CA GLY A 20 -9.73 -3.74 10.70
C GLY A 20 -8.70 -3.20 9.69
N ASP A 21 -8.14 -2.01 9.93
CA ASP A 21 -7.04 -1.48 9.12
C ASP A 21 -5.80 -2.40 9.19
N PHE A 22 -5.56 -3.01 10.35
CA PHE A 22 -4.47 -3.97 10.54
C PHE A 22 -4.72 -5.29 9.78
N ALA A 23 -5.95 -5.81 9.80
CA ALA A 23 -6.31 -7.01 9.04
C ALA A 23 -6.08 -6.79 7.54
N ILE A 24 -6.54 -5.67 6.99
CA ILE A 24 -6.34 -5.32 5.57
C ILE A 24 -4.85 -5.20 5.24
N ALA A 25 -4.07 -4.52 6.08
CA ALA A 25 -2.62 -4.41 5.89
C ALA A 25 -1.94 -5.79 5.90
N ASN A 26 -2.30 -6.66 6.86
CA ASN A 26 -1.76 -8.01 6.91
C ASN A 26 -2.14 -8.86 5.69
N GLU A 27 -3.40 -8.82 5.25
CA GLU A 27 -3.82 -9.54 4.04
C GLU A 27 -3.02 -9.06 2.82
N LEU A 28 -2.83 -7.74 2.69
CA LEU A 28 -2.10 -7.17 1.57
C LEU A 28 -0.60 -7.53 1.61
N PHE A 29 0.04 -7.41 2.78
CA PHE A 29 1.49 -7.54 2.93
C PHE A 29 1.97 -8.96 3.28
N LEU A 30 1.26 -9.70 4.13
CA LEU A 30 1.62 -11.05 4.56
C LEU A 30 1.07 -12.12 3.63
N ASP A 31 -0.21 -12.04 3.26
CA ASP A 31 -0.83 -13.03 2.36
C ASP A 31 -0.48 -12.78 0.89
N HIS A 32 0.18 -11.64 0.62
CA HIS A 32 0.74 -11.31 -0.68
C HIS A 32 -0.31 -11.42 -1.79
N GLN A 33 -1.55 -11.02 -1.49
CA GLN A 33 -2.70 -11.20 -2.38
C GLN A 33 -2.50 -10.51 -3.74
N TYR A 34 -1.67 -9.47 -3.78
CA TYR A 34 -1.31 -8.73 -4.99
C TYR A 34 -0.09 -9.28 -5.74
N LYS A 35 0.46 -10.42 -5.34
CA LYS A 35 1.63 -11.02 -6.02
C LYS A 35 1.42 -11.21 -7.52
N PHE A 36 0.18 -11.43 -7.97
CA PHE A 36 -0.15 -11.57 -9.39
C PHE A 36 0.18 -10.32 -10.21
N CYS A 37 0.20 -9.12 -9.61
CA CYS A 37 0.54 -7.87 -10.29
C CYS A 37 2.00 -7.42 -10.10
N ASP A 38 2.83 -8.16 -9.35
CA ASP A 38 4.25 -7.80 -9.11
C ASP A 38 5.03 -7.49 -10.38
N LYS A 39 4.86 -8.34 -11.40
CA LYS A 39 5.56 -8.16 -12.68
C LYS A 39 5.11 -6.88 -13.37
N ALA A 40 3.81 -6.61 -13.38
CA ALA A 40 3.26 -5.40 -13.99
C ALA A 40 3.76 -4.13 -13.28
N ILE A 41 3.82 -4.16 -11.95
CA ILE A 41 4.35 -3.03 -11.15
C ILE A 41 5.85 -2.82 -11.41
N LYS A 42 6.65 -3.89 -11.36
CA LYS A 42 8.12 -3.81 -11.59
C LYS A 42 8.48 -3.33 -12.99
N ASP A 43 7.69 -3.72 -13.99
CA ASP A 43 7.96 -3.38 -15.38
C ASP A 43 7.37 -2.02 -15.80
N ALA A 44 6.51 -1.41 -14.97
CA ALA A 44 5.88 -0.12 -15.25
C ALA A 44 6.93 0.96 -15.56
N LYS A 45 6.67 1.78 -16.58
CA LYS A 45 7.56 2.86 -17.05
C LYS A 45 6.99 4.27 -16.87
N ASP A 46 5.67 4.39 -16.79
CA ASP A 46 5.01 5.69 -16.70
C ASP A 46 4.52 5.97 -15.28
N CYS A 47 3.36 5.44 -14.89
CA CYS A 47 2.81 5.62 -13.56
C CYS A 47 1.97 4.41 -13.13
N VAL A 48 1.70 4.31 -11.84
CA VAL A 48 0.71 3.40 -11.27
C VAL A 48 -0.48 4.21 -10.75
N ILE A 49 -1.68 3.79 -11.10
CA ILE A 49 -2.93 4.40 -10.63
C ILE A 49 -3.59 3.42 -9.65
N ASP A 50 -3.71 3.83 -8.40
CA ASP A 50 -4.35 3.10 -7.30
C ASP A 50 -5.75 3.68 -7.05
N ILE A 51 -6.78 2.90 -7.35
CA ILE A 51 -8.20 3.32 -7.22
C ILE A 51 -8.81 2.60 -6.02
N GLY A 52 -9.37 3.36 -5.08
CA GLY A 52 -9.84 2.82 -3.80
C GLY A 52 -8.70 2.64 -2.81
N GLY A 53 -7.82 3.64 -2.72
CA GLY A 53 -6.55 3.55 -2.00
C GLY A 53 -6.64 3.22 -0.52
N HIS A 54 -7.82 3.35 0.11
CA HIS A 54 -8.00 3.19 1.56
C HIS A 54 -6.94 4.01 2.31
N LEU A 55 -6.06 3.37 3.09
CA LEU A 55 -4.93 4.02 3.78
C LEU A 55 -3.61 4.00 2.98
N GLY A 56 -3.68 3.83 1.66
CA GLY A 56 -2.54 3.79 0.73
C GLY A 56 -1.69 2.53 0.81
N PHE A 57 -2.20 1.43 1.35
CA PHE A 57 -1.43 0.20 1.51
C PHE A 57 -0.93 -0.36 0.18
N PHE A 58 -1.78 -0.35 -0.86
CA PHE A 58 -1.37 -0.77 -2.20
C PHE A 58 -0.35 0.20 -2.81
N SER A 59 -0.57 1.51 -2.68
CA SER A 59 0.40 2.51 -3.15
C SER A 59 1.78 2.32 -2.51
N MET A 60 1.83 2.03 -1.22
CA MET A 60 3.06 1.70 -0.52
C MET A 60 3.67 0.38 -1.00
N TYR A 61 2.84 -0.65 -1.21
CA TYR A 61 3.30 -1.92 -1.79
C TYR A 61 3.96 -1.71 -3.16
N ALA A 62 3.30 -0.94 -4.03
CA ALA A 62 3.79 -0.66 -5.37
C ALA A 62 5.09 0.16 -5.35
N SER A 63 5.22 1.15 -4.45
CA SER A 63 6.44 1.95 -4.32
C SER A 63 7.64 1.14 -3.85
N LEU A 64 7.40 0.08 -3.06
CA LEU A 64 8.44 -0.84 -2.62
C LEU A 64 8.93 -1.76 -3.74
N LEU A 65 8.08 -2.07 -4.71
CA LEU A 65 8.42 -2.91 -5.86
C LEU A 65 9.00 -2.13 -7.03
N ASN A 66 8.59 -0.87 -7.22
CA ASN A 66 9.08 0.02 -8.26
C ASN A 66 9.09 1.46 -7.73
N SER A 67 10.28 1.96 -7.40
CA SER A 67 10.49 3.32 -6.90
C SER A 67 10.73 4.35 -8.00
N ASP A 68 10.77 3.93 -9.27
CA ASP A 68 11.21 4.77 -10.39
C ASP A 68 10.04 5.50 -11.06
N VAL A 69 8.80 5.10 -10.78
CA VAL A 69 7.59 5.68 -11.37
C VAL A 69 6.71 6.35 -10.31
N PRO A 70 6.04 7.47 -10.63
CA PRO A 70 5.03 8.06 -9.76
C PRO A 70 3.84 7.11 -9.54
N ILE A 71 3.27 7.20 -8.33
CA ILE A 71 2.10 6.44 -7.91
C ILE A 71 1.03 7.44 -7.46
N TYR A 72 -0.14 7.37 -8.08
CA TYR A 72 -1.28 8.23 -7.76
C TYR A 72 -2.38 7.39 -7.12
N THR A 73 -2.79 7.78 -5.92
CA THR A 73 -3.87 7.12 -5.19
C THR A 73 -5.13 7.98 -5.16
N PHE A 74 -6.27 7.33 -5.37
CA PHE A 74 -7.58 7.97 -5.39
C PHE A 74 -8.49 7.25 -4.40
N GLU A 75 -8.91 7.98 -3.37
CA GLU A 75 -9.78 7.50 -2.31
C GLU A 75 -10.94 8.49 -2.10
N PRO A 76 -12.21 8.06 -2.21
CA PRO A 76 -13.35 8.97 -2.03
C PRO A 76 -13.60 9.37 -0.57
N HIS A 77 -13.22 8.54 0.40
CA HIS A 77 -13.49 8.80 1.82
C HIS A 77 -12.42 9.70 2.44
N VAL A 78 -12.75 10.98 2.65
CA VAL A 78 -11.80 12.01 3.14
C VAL A 78 -11.05 11.59 4.41
N GLY A 79 -11.73 10.95 5.36
CA GLY A 79 -11.12 10.48 6.62
C GLY A 79 -10.04 9.40 6.46
N ASN A 80 -9.83 8.88 5.24
CA ASN A 80 -8.71 8.00 4.94
C ASN A 80 -7.43 8.78 4.60
N TYR A 81 -7.53 9.99 4.03
CA TYR A 81 -6.37 10.85 3.76
C TYR A 81 -5.77 11.46 5.02
N GLU A 82 -6.54 11.62 6.09
CA GLU A 82 -6.03 12.16 7.36
C GLU A 82 -4.94 11.29 7.99
N ILE A 83 -4.75 10.07 7.48
CA ILE A 83 -3.82 9.06 7.98
C ILE A 83 -2.66 8.82 6.99
N LEU A 84 -2.79 9.33 5.75
CA LEU A 84 -1.80 9.24 4.67
C LEU A 84 -0.64 10.23 4.86
#